data_AF-A0A8S0TBD3-F1
#
_entry.id   AF-A0A8S0TBD3-F1
#
_cell.length_a   1.000
_cell.length_b   1.000
_cell.length_c   1.000
_cell.angle_alpha   90.00
_cell.angle_beta   90.00
_cell.angle_gamma   90.00
#
_symmetry.space_group_name_H-M   'P 1'
#
loop_
_entity.id
_entity.type
_entity.pdbx_description
1 polymer ?
#
loop_
_entity_poly.entity_id
_entity_poly.type
_entity_poly.pdbx_seq_one_letter_code
_entity_poly.pdbx_strand_id
1 'polypeptide(L)'
;MDIVGISLKEQEAIFRVVAAILHLGNIDFAKGKEMDSSVPSDEKSKFHLKTRAELLMCDSVVLEDALCKRVMITPEEVIKRSLDPPSAAVSRDGLAKTIYSRLFDWLVDKINNSIGQDSKSKSLIGVLDIYGFESFEQNSFEQFCINYTNEKLQQHFNQHVFKMEQEEYKKEAIDWSFIEFVDNQDVLDLIEKKPDGIVALLDEACMFPKSTHETFLNKLYQTFKNHTRFVKPKLSPTDFAIAHYAGEVQYQSDHFLDKNKDYVVAEHQDLLSASKCSFVAGLFPQIPEESTKSSKFSSIGSRFKLQLQQLMETLNATEPHYIRCVKPNNLLKPAIFENANIIQHDMGVLEAIRISCAGYPTRRPFFEFINRFGLLAPDVLVGNYDEKVACKKILERKGLKGFQVGKTKVFLRAGQVAELDARRTEVLRNAAKSIQRCIRTHVARKQFVALREATIYVQSFCRGRLAGKVYEGLKRQTAAIKI
;
A
#
# COMPACT_ATOMS: atom_id res chain seq x y z
N MET A 1 9.50 5.80 27.78
CA MET A 1 9.63 7.25 28.05
C MET A 1 11.01 7.56 28.63
N ASP A 2 11.50 6.80 29.61
CA ASP A 2 12.86 6.98 30.16
C ASP A 2 13.98 6.91 29.11
N ILE A 3 13.92 5.93 28.19
CA ILE A 3 14.94 5.73 27.13
C ILE A 3 15.10 6.98 26.25
N VAL A 4 14.01 7.71 25.98
CA VAL A 4 14.00 8.91 25.14
C VAL A 4 14.14 10.20 25.97
N GLY A 5 14.67 10.09 27.20
CA GLY A 5 15.02 11.23 28.03
C GLY A 5 13.83 11.99 28.65
N ILE A 6 12.63 11.40 28.70
CA ILE A 6 11.47 12.02 29.34
C ILE A 6 11.56 11.76 30.85
N SER A 7 11.75 12.82 31.64
CA SER A 7 11.91 12.74 33.10
C SER A 7 10.64 12.25 33.81
N LEU A 8 10.76 11.69 35.02
CA LEU A 8 9.60 11.24 35.81
C LEU A 8 8.56 12.36 36.02
N LYS A 9 9.02 13.60 36.19
CA LYS A 9 8.13 14.78 36.32
C LYS A 9 7.35 15.05 35.03
N GLU A 10 8.00 14.91 33.86
CA GLU A 10 7.32 15.04 32.57
C GLU A 10 6.37 13.86 32.32
N GLN A 11 6.74 12.64 32.70
CA GLN A 11 5.85 11.46 32.62
C GLN A 11 4.58 11.65 33.43
N GLU A 12 4.72 12.08 34.69
CA GLU A 12 3.57 12.40 35.53
C GLU A 12 2.69 13.49 34.91
N ALA A 13 3.29 14.53 34.33
CA ALA A 13 2.57 15.59 33.64
C ALA A 13 1.82 15.07 32.39
N ILE A 14 2.42 14.19 31.60
CA ILE A 14 1.79 13.53 30.44
C ILE A 14 0.56 12.74 30.91
N PHE A 15 0.72 11.86 31.91
CA PHE A 15 -0.38 11.05 32.43
C PHE A 15 -1.49 11.91 33.04
N ARG A 16 -1.15 13.01 33.68
CA ARG A 16 -2.11 13.97 34.21
C ARG A 16 -2.93 14.64 33.11
N VAL A 17 -2.30 15.01 31.99
CA VAL A 17 -3.00 15.55 30.82
C VAL A 17 -3.93 14.51 30.20
N VAL A 18 -3.49 13.26 30.05
CA VAL A 18 -4.33 12.17 29.54
C VAL A 18 -5.52 11.91 30.48
N ALA A 19 -5.29 11.88 31.80
CA ALA A 19 -6.36 11.77 32.78
C ALA A 19 -7.36 12.93 32.66
N ALA A 20 -6.88 14.16 32.48
CA ALA A 20 -7.74 15.33 32.29
C ALA A 20 -8.62 15.22 31.03
N ILE A 21 -8.10 14.63 29.94
CA ILE A 21 -8.89 14.34 28.73
C ILE A 21 -9.96 13.27 29.01
N LEU A 22 -9.63 12.22 29.77
CA LEU A 22 -10.61 11.19 30.13
C LEU A 22 -11.74 11.75 31.01
N HIS A 23 -11.40 12.59 31.99
CA HIS A 23 -12.41 13.31 32.79
C HIS A 23 -13.24 14.26 31.94
N LEU A 24 -12.64 14.90 30.93
CA LEU A 24 -13.36 15.78 30.01
C LEU A 24 -14.49 15.06 29.27
N GLY A 25 -14.24 13.84 28.79
CA GLY A 25 -15.23 13.05 28.05
C GLY A 25 -16.48 12.68 28.86
N ASN A 26 -16.41 12.76 30.19
CA ASN A 26 -17.52 12.44 31.11
C ASN A 26 -18.36 13.67 31.51
N ILE A 27 -18.13 14.83 30.91
CA ILE A 27 -18.92 16.03 31.17
C ILE A 27 -20.09 16.06 30.20
N ASP A 28 -21.30 15.94 30.74
CA ASP A 28 -22.55 16.09 29.99
C ASP A 28 -23.17 17.47 30.27
N PHE A 29 -23.88 18.02 29.29
CA PHE A 29 -24.48 19.35 29.36
C PHE A 29 -26.01 19.27 29.36
N ALA A 30 -26.64 20.09 30.20
CA ALA A 30 -28.09 20.31 30.23
C ALA A 30 -28.41 21.76 29.87
N LYS A 31 -29.68 22.02 29.55
CA LYS A 31 -30.16 23.37 29.24
C LYS A 31 -30.03 24.27 30.48
N GLY A 32 -29.40 25.42 30.30
CA GLY A 32 -29.24 26.43 31.33
C GLY A 32 -30.50 27.29 31.53
N LYS A 33 -30.34 28.40 32.27
CA LYS A 33 -31.46 29.31 32.58
C LYS A 33 -31.91 30.14 31.38
N GLU A 34 -31.01 30.45 30.45
CA GLU A 34 -31.32 31.16 29.22
C GLU A 34 -31.62 30.16 28.09
N MET A 35 -32.43 30.58 27.11
CA MET A 35 -32.97 29.72 26.04
C MET A 35 -31.89 28.95 25.26
N ASP A 36 -30.72 29.55 25.05
CA ASP A 36 -29.60 28.98 24.28
C ASP A 36 -28.35 28.75 25.16
N SER A 37 -28.53 28.63 26.48
CA SER A 37 -27.42 28.38 27.42
C SER A 37 -27.30 26.91 27.79
N SER A 38 -26.08 26.51 28.15
CA SER A 38 -25.73 25.18 28.65
C SER A 38 -25.03 25.28 29.99
N VAL A 39 -25.24 24.26 30.82
CA VAL A 39 -24.56 24.06 32.10
C VAL A 39 -24.23 22.58 32.27
N PRO A 40 -23.24 22.20 33.10
CA PRO A 40 -23.01 20.80 33.46
C PRO A 40 -24.30 20.14 33.99
N SER A 41 -24.61 18.96 33.48
CA SER A 41 -25.93 18.33 33.60
C SER A 41 -26.27 17.86 35.01
N ASP A 42 -25.28 17.39 35.76
CA ASP A 42 -25.44 16.81 37.09
C ASP A 42 -24.18 17.03 37.97
N GLU A 43 -24.26 16.59 39.22
CA GLU A 43 -23.13 16.67 40.16
C GLU A 43 -21.93 15.84 39.72
N LYS A 44 -22.12 14.78 38.92
CA LYS A 44 -21.02 13.99 38.34
C LYS A 44 -20.27 14.80 37.29
N SER A 45 -20.98 15.49 36.40
CA SER A 45 -20.42 16.36 35.37
C SER A 45 -19.64 17.52 36.01
N LYS A 46 -20.16 18.10 37.10
CA LYS A 46 -19.45 19.12 37.89
C LYS A 46 -18.20 18.56 38.57
N PHE A 47 -18.27 17.35 39.12
CA PHE A 47 -17.11 16.65 39.68
C PHE A 47 -16.02 16.43 38.61
N HIS A 48 -16.38 15.97 37.42
CA HIS A 48 -15.45 15.77 36.32
C HIS A 48 -14.84 17.08 35.82
N LEU A 49 -15.63 18.15 35.71
CA LEU A 49 -15.17 19.51 35.39
C LEU A 49 -14.14 20.01 36.41
N LYS A 50 -14.45 19.89 37.70
CA LYS A 50 -13.56 20.33 38.78
C LYS A 50 -12.26 19.52 38.81
N THR A 51 -12.38 18.19 38.74
CA THR A 51 -11.21 17.30 38.71
C THR A 51 -10.30 17.62 37.53
N ARG A 52 -10.89 17.88 36.36
CA ARG A 52 -10.14 18.30 35.18
C ARG A 52 -9.41 19.63 35.38
N ALA A 53 -10.08 20.64 35.95
CA ALA A 53 -9.47 21.93 36.25
C ALA A 53 -8.28 21.78 37.20
N GLU A 54 -8.39 20.90 38.20
CA GLU A 54 -7.30 20.56 39.12
C GLU A 54 -6.13 19.87 38.40
N LEU A 55 -6.41 18.86 37.56
CA LEU A 55 -5.39 18.13 36.78
C LEU A 55 -4.66 19.04 35.79
N LEU A 56 -5.38 19.93 35.10
CA LEU A 56 -4.79 20.91 34.18
C LEU A 56 -4.24 22.14 34.90
N MET A 57 -4.44 22.26 36.22
CA MET A 57 -4.09 23.42 37.04
C MET A 57 -4.57 24.75 36.45
N CYS A 58 -5.81 24.77 35.94
CA CYS A 58 -6.47 25.95 35.39
C CYS A 58 -7.71 26.34 36.24
N ASP A 59 -8.27 27.51 35.97
CA ASP A 59 -9.46 27.97 36.69
C ASP A 59 -10.71 27.22 36.23
N SER A 60 -11.48 26.66 37.18
CA SER A 60 -12.66 25.84 36.88
C SER A 60 -13.80 26.65 36.27
N VAL A 61 -13.94 27.94 36.62
CA VAL A 61 -15.01 28.81 36.10
C VAL A 61 -14.66 29.26 34.69
N VAL A 62 -13.41 29.65 34.45
CA VAL A 62 -12.94 29.99 33.10
C VAL A 62 -13.02 28.76 32.19
N LEU A 63 -12.75 27.57 32.73
CA LEU A 63 -12.90 26.33 31.98
C LEU A 63 -14.36 26.02 31.61
N GLU A 64 -15.30 26.23 32.53
CA GLU A 64 -16.73 26.10 32.22
C GLU A 64 -17.15 27.11 31.14
N ASP A 65 -16.73 28.37 31.28
CA ASP A 65 -17.01 29.43 30.32
C ASP A 65 -16.44 29.09 28.93
N ALA A 66 -15.23 28.52 28.85
CA ALA A 66 -14.64 28.10 27.58
C ALA A 66 -15.40 26.95 26.90
N LEU A 67 -16.11 26.11 27.67
CA LEU A 67 -16.93 25.02 27.15
C LEU A 67 -18.34 25.48 26.75
N CYS A 68 -18.94 26.39 27.53
CA CYS A 68 -20.35 26.76 27.42
C CYS A 68 -20.58 28.10 26.71
N LYS A 69 -19.53 28.88 26.41
CA LYS A 69 -19.65 30.20 25.76
C LYS A 69 -18.66 30.34 24.62
N ARG A 70 -18.99 31.19 23.66
CA ARG A 70 -18.13 31.57 22.54
C ARG A 70 -17.98 33.08 22.45
N VAL A 71 -16.75 33.55 22.30
CA VAL A 71 -16.41 34.93 22.00
C VAL A 71 -16.50 35.13 20.48
N MET A 72 -17.36 36.04 20.06
CA MET A 72 -17.49 36.51 18.68
C MET A 72 -16.94 37.92 18.59
N ILE A 73 -15.88 38.09 17.81
CA ILE A 73 -15.30 39.40 17.53
C ILE A 73 -16.00 39.93 16.27
N THR A 74 -16.85 40.93 16.41
CA THR A 74 -17.37 41.72 15.29
C THR A 74 -16.48 42.97 15.11
N PRO A 75 -16.54 43.66 13.96
CA PRO A 75 -15.78 44.90 13.76
C PRO A 75 -16.08 46.00 14.80
N GLU A 76 -17.21 45.91 15.49
CA GLU A 76 -17.73 46.93 16.40
C GLU A 76 -17.64 46.52 17.88
N GLU A 77 -17.73 45.22 18.20
CA GLU A 77 -17.72 44.74 19.60
C GLU A 77 -17.28 43.27 19.77
N VAL A 78 -16.88 42.93 20.99
CA VAL A 78 -16.57 41.55 21.40
C VAL A 78 -17.78 41.00 22.16
N ILE A 79 -18.57 40.14 21.51
CA ILE A 79 -19.80 39.57 22.05
C ILE A 79 -19.52 38.18 22.62
N LYS A 80 -19.91 37.93 23.87
CA LYS A 80 -19.92 36.56 24.43
C LYS A 80 -21.30 35.93 24.24
N ARG A 81 -21.39 34.88 23.44
CA ARG A 81 -22.62 34.14 23.17
C ARG A 81 -22.61 32.81 23.94
N SER A 82 -23.71 32.51 24.64
CA SER A 82 -23.94 31.20 25.25
C SER A 82 -24.15 30.12 24.19
N LEU A 83 -23.61 28.93 24.44
CA LEU A 83 -23.76 27.74 23.60
C LEU A 83 -24.87 26.85 24.15
N ASP A 84 -25.65 26.26 23.25
CA ASP A 84 -26.61 25.23 23.61
C ASP A 84 -25.90 23.90 23.97
N PRO A 85 -26.57 22.95 24.63
CA PRO A 85 -25.92 21.72 25.10
C PRO A 85 -25.19 20.92 23.99
N PRO A 86 -25.75 20.75 22.77
CA PRO A 86 -25.02 20.11 21.67
C PRO A 86 -23.75 20.87 21.26
N SER A 87 -23.80 22.19 21.13
CA SER A 87 -22.61 22.97 20.77
C SER A 87 -21.54 22.96 21.88
N ALA A 88 -21.96 22.92 23.15
CA ALA A 88 -21.03 22.76 24.27
C ALA A 88 -20.34 21.39 24.26
N ALA A 89 -21.05 20.31 23.88
CA ALA A 89 -20.45 19.00 23.67
C ALA A 89 -19.45 18.99 22.50
N VAL A 90 -19.74 19.70 21.40
CA VAL A 90 -18.77 19.89 20.30
C VAL A 90 -17.55 20.68 20.78
N SER A 91 -17.73 21.72 21.59
CA SER A 91 -16.63 22.50 22.18
C SER A 91 -15.74 21.63 23.10
N ARG A 92 -16.36 20.81 23.95
CA ARG A 92 -15.71 19.81 24.79
C ARG A 92 -14.83 18.86 23.99
N ASP A 93 -15.38 18.28 22.93
CA ASP A 93 -14.67 17.32 22.08
C ASP A 93 -13.54 18.00 21.30
N GLY A 94 -13.76 19.24 20.84
CA GLY A 94 -12.74 20.09 20.23
C GLY A 94 -11.57 20.30 21.18
N LEU A 95 -11.84 20.70 22.43
CA LEU A 95 -10.83 20.91 23.46
C LEU A 95 -10.04 19.62 23.77
N ALA A 96 -10.72 18.47 23.88
CA ALA A 96 -10.07 17.18 24.09
C ALA A 96 -9.07 16.86 22.95
N LYS A 97 -9.52 17.00 21.70
CA LYS A 97 -8.70 16.77 20.51
C LYS A 97 -7.51 17.72 20.44
N THR A 98 -7.70 19.01 20.74
CA THR A 98 -6.60 19.99 20.73
C THR A 98 -5.56 19.67 21.79
N ILE A 99 -5.95 19.35 23.03
CA ILE A 99 -5.01 18.99 24.10
C ILE A 99 -4.22 17.73 23.72
N TYR A 100 -4.90 16.70 23.21
CA TYR A 100 -4.24 15.47 22.79
C TYR A 100 -3.26 15.70 21.63
N SER A 101 -3.67 16.48 20.63
CA SER A 101 -2.84 16.83 19.47
C SER A 101 -1.56 17.58 19.91
N ARG A 102 -1.68 18.61 20.75
CA ARG A 102 -0.52 19.36 21.27
C ARG A 102 0.41 18.50 22.13
N LEU A 103 -0.16 17.61 22.94
CA LEU A 103 0.63 16.65 23.71
C LEU A 103 1.40 15.70 22.79
N PHE A 104 0.77 15.23 21.71
CA PHE A 104 1.39 14.35 20.73
C PHE A 104 2.53 15.07 19.98
N ASP A 105 2.32 16.30 19.51
CA ASP A 105 3.36 17.13 18.89
C ASP A 105 4.57 17.29 19.82
N TRP A 106 4.31 17.61 21.10
CA TRP A 106 5.37 17.73 22.10
C TRP A 106 6.15 16.43 22.31
N LEU A 107 5.47 15.28 22.29
CA LEU A 107 6.12 13.96 22.39
C LEU A 107 7.03 13.71 21.20
N VAL A 108 6.56 14.01 19.98
CA VAL A 108 7.35 13.89 18.75
C VAL A 108 8.58 14.80 18.83
N ASP A 109 8.42 16.06 19.23
CA ASP A 109 9.54 17.01 19.38
C ASP A 109 10.55 16.53 20.42
N LYS A 110 10.10 15.98 21.55
CA LYS A 110 11.01 15.41 22.56
C LYS A 110 11.77 14.21 22.04
N ILE A 111 11.11 13.31 21.32
CA ILE A 111 11.76 12.16 20.69
C ILE A 111 12.80 12.63 19.67
N ASN A 112 12.45 13.60 18.81
CA ASN A 112 13.38 14.18 17.82
C ASN A 112 14.61 14.80 18.48
N ASN A 113 14.42 15.57 19.56
CA ASN A 113 15.52 16.15 20.31
C ASN A 113 16.40 15.09 21.00
N SER A 114 15.80 13.99 21.48
CA SER A 114 16.53 12.90 22.13
C SER A 114 17.33 12.05 21.15
N ILE A 115 16.80 11.81 19.94
CA ILE A 115 17.51 11.08 18.88
C ILE A 115 18.63 11.96 18.32
N GLY A 116 18.38 13.26 18.19
CA GLY A 116 19.32 14.25 17.67
C GLY A 116 19.55 14.11 16.17
N GLN A 117 20.20 15.11 15.58
CA GLN A 117 20.58 15.12 14.18
C GLN A 117 22.06 15.52 14.05
N ASP A 118 22.83 14.73 13.29
CA ASP A 118 24.19 15.13 12.90
C ASP A 118 24.13 16.24 11.84
N SER A 119 24.55 17.45 12.23
CA SER A 119 24.57 18.62 11.36
C SER A 119 25.54 18.50 10.18
N LYS A 120 26.45 17.52 10.20
CA LYS A 120 27.40 17.24 9.11
C LYS A 120 26.92 16.15 8.15
N SER A 121 25.78 15.51 8.42
CA SER A 121 25.29 14.43 7.59
C SER A 121 25.00 14.92 6.17
N LYS A 122 25.51 14.20 5.17
CA LYS A 122 25.32 14.49 3.74
C LYS A 122 24.25 13.62 3.09
N SER A 123 23.76 12.61 3.80
CA SER A 123 22.84 11.61 3.27
C SER A 123 21.83 11.22 4.34
N LEU A 124 20.61 10.96 3.93
CA LEU A 124 19.53 10.52 4.80
C LEU A 124 18.86 9.31 4.17
N ILE A 125 18.41 8.39 5.01
CA ILE A 125 17.52 7.30 4.62
C ILE A 125 16.18 7.59 5.30
N GLY A 126 15.19 7.96 4.50
CA GLY A 126 13.83 8.17 4.97
C GLY A 126 13.06 6.85 4.95
N VAL A 127 12.37 6.54 6.04
CA VAL A 127 11.41 5.44 6.09
C VAL A 127 10.03 6.05 6.30
N LEU A 128 9.17 5.92 5.28
CA LEU A 128 7.78 6.36 5.34
C LEU A 128 6.90 5.17 5.68
N ASP A 129 6.35 5.16 6.89
CA ASP A 129 5.30 4.24 7.31
C ASP A 129 3.96 4.98 7.30
N ILE A 130 3.02 4.50 6.50
CA ILE A 130 1.72 5.14 6.31
C ILE A 130 0.64 4.10 6.09
N TYR A 131 -0.59 4.45 6.49
CA TYR A 131 -1.77 3.64 6.24
C TYR A 131 -1.93 3.33 4.75
N GLY A 132 -2.26 2.07 4.45
CA GLY A 132 -2.68 1.67 3.10
C GLY A 132 -4.05 2.23 2.73
N PHE A 133 -4.48 1.93 1.51
CA PHE A 133 -5.81 2.28 1.04
C PHE A 133 -6.90 1.62 1.91
N GLU A 134 -7.90 2.41 2.34
CA GLU A 134 -8.98 1.94 3.22
C GLU A 134 -10.33 2.03 2.51
N SER A 135 -11.11 0.96 2.61
CA SER A 135 -12.52 0.93 2.17
C SER A 135 -13.31 0.08 3.13
N PHE A 136 -14.18 0.72 3.89
CA PHE A 136 -15.08 0.13 4.87
C PHE A 136 -16.53 0.23 4.41
N GLU A 137 -17.45 -0.38 5.16
CA GLU A 137 -18.90 -0.23 4.93
C GLU A 137 -19.35 1.24 5.11
N GLN A 138 -18.67 1.98 6.00
CA GLN A 138 -18.90 3.39 6.29
C GLN A 138 -17.58 4.14 6.21
N ASN A 139 -17.39 4.92 5.14
CA ASN A 139 -16.19 5.75 4.96
C ASN A 139 -16.53 7.21 5.24
N SER A 140 -15.69 7.88 6.02
CA SER A 140 -15.88 9.30 6.34
C SER A 140 -14.69 10.15 5.87
N PHE A 141 -14.56 11.36 6.40
CA PHE A 141 -13.52 12.31 6.04
C PHE A 141 -12.10 11.76 6.28
N GLU A 142 -11.92 10.92 7.30
CA GLU A 142 -10.63 10.29 7.61
C GLU A 142 -10.18 9.35 6.49
N GLN A 143 -11.06 8.43 6.06
CA GLN A 143 -10.78 7.55 4.91
C GLN A 143 -10.53 8.34 3.64
N PHE A 144 -11.26 9.44 3.43
CA PHE A 144 -11.03 10.33 2.28
C PHE A 144 -9.60 10.91 2.29
N CYS A 145 -9.10 11.39 3.43
CA CYS A 145 -7.71 11.87 3.56
C CYS A 145 -6.67 10.76 3.37
N ILE A 146 -6.93 9.56 3.92
CA ILE A 146 -6.05 8.39 3.77
C ILE A 146 -5.96 7.96 2.30
N ASN A 147 -7.10 7.85 1.62
CA ASN A 147 -7.16 7.42 0.22
C ASN A 147 -6.60 8.49 -0.73
N TYR A 148 -6.81 9.78 -0.44
CA TYR A 148 -6.15 10.87 -1.15
C TYR A 148 -4.61 10.76 -1.07
N THR A 149 -4.08 10.45 0.11
CA THR A 149 -2.63 10.25 0.29
C THR A 149 -2.13 9.06 -0.50
N ASN A 150 -2.86 7.95 -0.46
CA ASN A 150 -2.53 6.75 -1.24
C ASN A 150 -2.56 7.03 -2.75
N GLU A 151 -3.46 7.86 -3.26
CA GLU A 151 -3.45 8.28 -4.67
C GLU A 151 -2.19 9.08 -5.02
N LYS A 152 -1.76 10.03 -4.18
CA LYS A 152 -0.52 10.80 -4.40
C LYS A 152 0.71 9.90 -4.41
N LEU A 153 0.80 8.97 -3.45
CA LEU A 153 1.91 8.02 -3.38
C LEU A 153 1.90 7.04 -4.55
N GLN A 154 0.72 6.59 -5.00
CA GLN A 154 0.58 5.74 -6.17
C GLN A 154 1.00 6.47 -7.45
N GLN A 155 0.67 7.75 -7.59
CA GLN A 155 1.13 8.57 -8.73
C GLN A 155 2.66 8.62 -8.78
N HIS A 156 3.28 8.96 -7.65
CA HIS A 156 4.73 9.02 -7.53
C HIS A 156 5.40 7.67 -7.82
N PHE A 157 4.84 6.57 -7.30
CA PHE A 157 5.28 5.21 -7.60
C PHE A 157 5.24 4.93 -9.10
N ASN A 158 4.11 5.19 -9.75
CA ASN A 158 3.93 4.94 -11.18
C ASN A 158 4.92 5.76 -12.02
N GLN A 159 5.07 7.06 -11.74
CA GLN A 159 6.00 7.94 -12.44
C GLN A 159 7.46 7.48 -12.26
N HIS A 160 7.82 7.07 -11.05
CA HIS A 160 9.18 6.61 -10.76
C HIS A 160 9.50 5.27 -11.44
N VAL A 161 8.61 4.27 -11.31
CA VAL A 161 8.77 2.96 -11.97
C VAL A 161 8.89 3.15 -13.48
N PHE A 162 8.05 4.02 -14.05
CA PHE A 162 8.11 4.31 -15.48
C PHE A 162 9.43 4.97 -15.89
N LYS A 163 9.90 5.96 -15.14
CA LYS A 163 11.18 6.64 -15.40
C LYS A 163 12.35 5.65 -15.34
N MET A 164 12.41 4.80 -14.31
CA MET A 164 13.45 3.76 -14.21
C MET A 164 13.43 2.80 -15.40
N GLU A 165 12.24 2.41 -15.86
CA GLU A 165 12.07 1.54 -17.02
C GLU A 165 12.65 2.17 -18.29
N GLN A 166 12.39 3.46 -18.52
CA GLN A 166 12.94 4.21 -19.65
C GLN A 166 14.47 4.36 -19.57
N GLU A 167 14.99 4.63 -18.37
CA GLU A 167 16.43 4.78 -18.16
C GLU A 167 17.18 3.47 -18.45
N GLU A 168 16.62 2.33 -18.03
CA GLU A 168 17.18 1.01 -18.37
C GLU A 168 17.17 0.77 -19.88
N TYR A 169 16.06 1.09 -20.57
CA TYR A 169 15.98 0.92 -22.03
C TYR A 169 16.96 1.84 -22.78
N LYS A 170 17.14 3.08 -22.33
CA LYS A 170 18.15 4.01 -22.86
C LYS A 170 19.57 3.50 -22.63
N LYS A 171 19.86 3.02 -21.42
CA LYS A 171 21.17 2.46 -21.03
C LYS A 171 21.53 1.27 -21.93
N GLU A 172 20.59 0.36 -22.15
CA GLU A 172 20.75 -0.83 -22.96
C GLU A 172 20.60 -0.59 -24.47
N ALA A 173 20.27 0.64 -24.89
CA ALA A 173 20.12 1.06 -26.28
C ALA A 173 19.20 0.13 -27.09
N ILE A 174 18.07 -0.26 -26.49
CA ILE A 174 17.05 -1.05 -27.18
C ILE A 174 16.08 -0.13 -27.93
N ASP A 175 15.45 -0.66 -28.98
CA ASP A 175 14.38 0.04 -29.68
C ASP A 175 13.06 -0.16 -28.92
N TRP A 176 12.54 0.94 -28.35
CA TRP A 176 11.31 0.95 -27.56
C TRP A 176 10.45 2.15 -27.94
N SER A 177 9.14 1.91 -28.04
CA SER A 177 8.13 2.95 -28.19
C SER A 177 7.68 3.46 -26.83
N PHE A 178 7.30 4.74 -26.75
CA PHE A 178 6.68 5.29 -25.55
C PHE A 178 5.47 4.43 -25.16
N ILE A 179 5.47 3.92 -23.93
CA ILE A 179 4.35 3.14 -23.39
C ILE A 179 3.37 4.16 -22.81
N GLU A 180 2.17 4.21 -23.35
CA GLU A 180 1.09 5.05 -22.84
C GLU A 180 0.71 4.55 -21.43
N PHE A 181 0.83 5.44 -20.45
CA PHE A 181 0.57 5.16 -19.04
C PHE A 181 -0.75 5.82 -18.64
N VAL A 182 -1.59 5.08 -17.91
CA VAL A 182 -2.82 5.61 -17.34
C VAL A 182 -2.48 6.31 -16.03
N ASP A 183 -2.29 7.63 -16.10
CA ASP A 183 -2.11 8.50 -14.94
C ASP A 183 -3.40 8.60 -14.11
N ASN A 184 -3.25 8.73 -12.80
CA ASN A 184 -4.31 9.00 -11.83
C ASN A 184 -4.44 10.50 -11.52
N GLN A 185 -3.80 11.37 -12.33
CA GLN A 185 -3.90 12.83 -12.22
C GLN A 185 -5.35 13.32 -12.29
N ASP A 186 -6.25 12.63 -13.00
CA ASP A 186 -7.68 12.97 -13.07
C ASP A 186 -8.38 12.87 -11.70
N VAL A 187 -8.08 11.84 -10.91
CA VAL A 187 -8.59 11.69 -9.54
C VAL A 187 -7.96 12.73 -8.60
N LEU A 188 -6.67 13.01 -8.75
CA LEU A 188 -5.99 14.02 -7.94
C LEU A 188 -6.54 15.42 -8.22
N ASP A 189 -6.76 15.78 -9.49
CA ASP A 189 -7.40 17.03 -9.88
C ASP A 189 -8.81 17.16 -9.29
N LEU A 190 -9.61 16.09 -9.32
CA LEU A 190 -10.93 16.04 -8.69
C LEU A 190 -10.87 16.40 -7.19
N ILE A 191 -9.86 15.92 -6.48
CA ILE A 191 -9.72 16.12 -5.02
C ILE A 191 -9.13 17.51 -4.71
N GLU A 192 -8.05 17.89 -5.37
CA GLU A 192 -7.17 18.96 -4.89
C GLU A 192 -7.14 20.23 -5.76
N LYS A 193 -7.61 20.18 -7.02
CA LYS A 193 -7.48 21.31 -7.95
C LYS A 193 -8.19 22.56 -7.41
N LYS A 194 -7.58 23.73 -7.57
CA LYS A 194 -8.24 25.01 -7.25
C LYS A 194 -8.80 25.64 -8.54
N PRO A 195 -9.99 26.26 -8.51
CA PRO A 195 -10.87 26.46 -7.36
C PRO A 195 -11.88 25.31 -7.12
N ASP A 196 -12.04 24.39 -8.07
CA ASP A 196 -13.23 23.52 -8.13
C ASP A 196 -13.09 22.15 -7.47
N GLY A 197 -11.92 21.78 -6.94
CA GLY A 197 -11.68 20.47 -6.31
C GLY A 197 -12.45 20.28 -5.00
N ILE A 198 -12.67 19.03 -4.61
CA ILE A 198 -13.48 18.66 -3.43
C ILE A 198 -13.00 19.38 -2.17
N VAL A 199 -11.69 19.45 -1.92
CA VAL A 199 -11.14 20.12 -0.73
C VAL A 199 -11.45 21.63 -0.74
N ALA A 200 -11.33 22.29 -1.90
CA ALA A 200 -11.62 23.72 -2.02
C ALA A 200 -13.11 24.03 -1.83
N LEU A 201 -13.99 23.19 -2.40
CA LEU A 201 -15.44 23.31 -2.22
C LEU A 201 -15.86 23.02 -0.78
N LEU A 202 -15.19 22.09 -0.09
CA LEU A 202 -15.43 21.80 1.32
C LEU A 202 -15.03 22.98 2.20
N ASP A 203 -13.88 23.60 1.92
CA ASP A 203 -13.42 24.79 2.63
C ASP A 203 -14.37 25.97 2.46
N GLU A 204 -14.83 26.20 1.22
CA GLU A 204 -15.83 27.22 0.94
C GLU A 204 -17.12 26.96 1.73
N ALA A 205 -17.63 25.73 1.72
CA ALA A 205 -18.83 25.38 2.48
C ALA A 205 -18.62 25.51 4.00
N CYS A 206 -17.40 25.31 4.51
CA CYS A 206 -17.10 25.53 5.93
C CYS A 206 -17.12 27.01 6.34
N MET A 207 -16.84 27.93 5.41
CA MET A 207 -16.86 29.37 5.66
C MET A 207 -18.28 29.96 5.74
N PHE A 208 -19.28 29.27 5.16
CA PHE A 208 -20.67 29.74 5.15
C PHE A 208 -21.46 29.20 6.35
N PRO A 209 -21.98 30.07 7.25
CA PRO A 209 -22.64 29.62 8.50
C PRO A 209 -23.89 28.76 8.31
N LYS A 210 -24.56 28.87 7.15
CA LYS A 210 -25.80 28.13 6.83
C LYS A 210 -25.56 26.90 5.96
N SER A 211 -24.31 26.60 5.61
CA SER A 211 -24.00 25.44 4.79
C SER A 211 -24.13 24.15 5.60
N THR A 212 -24.88 23.21 5.04
CA THR A 212 -25.06 21.83 5.53
C THR A 212 -24.36 20.84 4.60
N HIS A 213 -24.17 19.61 5.06
CA HIS A 213 -23.56 18.55 4.24
C HIS A 213 -24.36 18.30 2.95
N GLU A 214 -25.69 18.45 3.00
CA GLU A 214 -26.56 18.39 1.82
C GLU A 214 -26.27 19.51 0.81
N THR A 215 -26.11 20.75 1.27
CA THR A 215 -25.78 21.88 0.37
C THR A 215 -24.41 21.71 -0.27
N PHE A 216 -23.43 21.20 0.51
CA PHE A 216 -22.11 20.86 0.02
C PHE A 216 -22.17 19.77 -1.06
N LEU A 217 -22.91 18.69 -0.82
CA LEU A 217 -23.08 17.62 -1.81
C LEU A 217 -23.81 18.05 -3.07
N ASN A 218 -24.86 18.85 -2.94
CA ASN A 218 -25.55 19.40 -4.10
C ASN A 218 -24.60 20.20 -4.99
N LYS A 219 -23.68 20.95 -4.37
CA LYS A 219 -22.61 21.65 -5.09
C LYS A 219 -21.67 20.66 -5.78
N LEU A 220 -21.20 19.61 -5.10
CA LEU A 220 -20.36 18.56 -5.69
C LEU A 220 -21.03 17.89 -6.90
N TYR A 221 -22.31 17.52 -6.80
CA TYR A 221 -23.07 16.91 -7.89
C TYR A 221 -23.23 17.83 -9.10
N GLN A 222 -23.36 19.13 -8.87
CA GLN A 222 -23.45 20.12 -9.95
C GLN A 222 -22.09 20.31 -10.64
N THR A 223 -21.02 20.46 -9.85
CA THR A 223 -19.66 20.67 -10.36
C THR A 223 -19.13 19.46 -11.13
N PHE A 224 -19.35 18.25 -10.60
CA PHE A 224 -18.73 17.02 -11.12
C PHE A 224 -19.68 16.09 -11.88
N LYS A 225 -20.83 16.59 -12.34
CA LYS A 225 -21.88 15.80 -13.02
C LYS A 225 -21.37 14.90 -14.14
N ASN A 226 -20.39 15.37 -14.91
CA ASN A 226 -19.84 14.68 -16.08
C ASN A 226 -18.44 14.10 -15.82
N HIS A 227 -17.93 14.16 -14.59
CA HIS A 227 -16.59 13.69 -14.27
C HIS A 227 -16.57 12.16 -14.17
N THR A 228 -15.70 11.50 -14.92
CA THR A 228 -15.65 10.03 -15.02
C THR A 228 -15.35 9.33 -13.69
N ARG A 229 -14.63 10.02 -12.80
CA ARG A 229 -14.22 9.49 -11.48
C ARG A 229 -15.15 9.82 -10.32
N PHE A 230 -16.16 10.67 -10.55
CA PHE A 230 -17.08 11.09 -9.51
C PHE A 230 -18.44 10.45 -9.74
N VAL A 231 -18.92 9.71 -8.74
CA VAL A 231 -20.13 8.91 -8.85
C VAL A 231 -21.15 9.38 -7.81
N LYS A 232 -22.39 9.59 -8.28
CA LYS A 232 -23.54 9.85 -7.42
C LYS A 232 -24.24 8.53 -7.09
N PRO A 233 -24.21 8.06 -5.83
CA PRO A 233 -24.95 6.87 -5.40
C PRO A 233 -26.45 7.02 -5.63
N LYS A 234 -27.13 5.94 -6.07
CA LYS A 234 -28.57 5.96 -6.36
C LYS A 234 -29.43 5.92 -5.11
N LEU A 235 -28.96 5.24 -4.06
CA LEU A 235 -29.74 4.93 -2.85
C LEU A 235 -29.45 5.89 -1.68
N SER A 236 -28.30 6.58 -1.72
CA SER A 236 -27.86 7.52 -0.69
C SER A 236 -27.68 8.91 -1.27
N PRO A 237 -28.68 9.81 -1.19
CA PRO A 237 -28.56 11.15 -1.77
C PRO A 237 -27.53 12.03 -1.05
N THR A 238 -27.19 11.67 0.20
CA THR A 238 -26.23 12.36 1.09
C THR A 238 -24.83 11.74 1.09
N ASP A 239 -24.50 10.90 0.11
CA ASP A 239 -23.17 10.28 -0.03
C ASP A 239 -22.59 10.57 -1.42
N PHE A 240 -21.27 10.54 -1.56
CA PHE A 240 -20.61 10.59 -2.87
C PHE A 240 -19.61 9.46 -3.00
N ALA A 241 -19.30 9.05 -4.22
CA ALA A 241 -18.30 8.02 -4.46
C ALA A 241 -17.20 8.50 -5.41
N ILE A 242 -15.98 8.04 -5.17
CA ILE A 242 -14.81 8.31 -6.01
C ILE A 242 -14.25 6.99 -6.54
N ALA A 243 -14.03 6.92 -7.85
CA ALA A 243 -13.37 5.79 -8.50
C ALA A 243 -11.84 5.94 -8.42
N HIS A 244 -11.26 5.51 -7.30
CA HIS A 244 -9.82 5.50 -7.05
C HIS A 244 -9.09 4.42 -7.89
N TYR A 245 -7.75 4.43 -7.89
CA TYR A 245 -6.93 3.38 -8.52
C TYR A 245 -7.22 1.98 -7.96
N ALA A 246 -7.59 1.89 -6.68
CA ALA A 246 -7.87 0.63 -6.00
C ALA A 246 -9.33 0.18 -6.10
N GLY A 247 -10.22 1.05 -6.59
CA GLY A 247 -11.65 0.76 -6.69
C GLY A 247 -12.53 1.96 -6.32
N GLU A 248 -13.84 1.79 -6.48
CA GLU A 248 -14.83 2.77 -6.07
C GLU A 248 -15.01 2.75 -4.55
N VAL A 249 -14.94 3.93 -3.91
CA VAL A 249 -15.20 4.11 -2.47
C VAL A 249 -16.30 5.14 -2.28
N GLN A 250 -17.34 4.77 -1.53
CA GLN A 250 -18.45 5.64 -1.16
C GLN A 250 -18.18 6.27 0.22
N TYR A 251 -18.31 7.60 0.28
CA TYR A 251 -18.09 8.43 1.47
C TYR A 251 -19.39 9.08 1.95
N GLN A 252 -19.61 9.00 3.26
CA GLN A 252 -20.76 9.60 3.95
C GLN A 252 -20.45 11.06 4.32
N SER A 253 -21.28 11.99 3.85
CA SER A 253 -20.98 13.42 3.96
C SER A 253 -21.38 14.06 5.30
N ASP A 254 -22.17 13.38 6.13
CA ASP A 254 -22.87 13.93 7.32
C ASP A 254 -21.97 14.79 8.21
N HIS A 255 -20.73 14.35 8.42
CA HIS A 255 -19.78 14.99 9.33
C HIS A 255 -18.58 15.65 8.62
N PHE A 256 -18.57 15.75 7.29
CA PHE A 256 -17.42 16.30 6.55
C PHE A 256 -17.12 17.75 6.93
N LEU A 257 -18.17 18.60 7.03
CA LEU A 257 -18.02 20.02 7.39
C LEU A 257 -17.49 20.16 8.82
N ASP A 258 -18.06 19.43 9.77
CA ASP A 258 -17.70 19.52 11.18
C ASP A 258 -16.29 18.99 11.43
N LYS A 259 -15.91 17.90 10.75
CA LYS A 259 -14.56 17.34 10.82
C LYS A 259 -13.53 18.23 10.13
N ASN A 260 -13.89 18.96 9.08
CA ASN A 260 -12.94 19.82 8.37
C ASN A 260 -12.70 21.17 9.07
N LYS A 261 -13.65 21.64 9.88
CA LYS A 261 -13.50 22.84 10.71
C LYS A 261 -12.57 22.52 11.89
N ASP A 262 -11.29 22.88 11.77
CA ASP A 262 -10.31 22.79 12.86
C ASP A 262 -10.64 23.84 13.93
N TYR A 263 -11.49 23.48 14.90
CA TYR A 263 -11.90 24.38 15.97
C TYR A 263 -10.79 24.54 17.02
N VAL A 264 -9.73 25.29 16.72
CA VAL A 264 -8.93 25.92 17.77
C VAL A 264 -9.68 27.17 18.21
N VAL A 265 -10.42 27.02 19.31
CA VAL A 265 -11.14 28.08 20.00
C VAL A 265 -10.09 28.95 20.71
N ALA A 266 -10.06 30.26 20.45
CA ALA A 266 -9.06 31.15 21.06
C ALA A 266 -9.12 31.08 22.60
N GLU A 267 -10.31 30.88 23.14
CA GLU A 267 -10.58 30.70 24.56
C GLU A 267 -9.90 29.45 25.14
N HIS A 268 -9.71 28.39 24.35
CA HIS A 268 -8.95 27.20 24.77
C HIS A 268 -7.46 27.53 24.90
N GLN A 269 -6.93 28.32 23.95
CA GLN A 269 -5.54 28.78 23.95
C GLN A 269 -5.28 29.69 25.16
N ASP A 270 -6.16 30.65 25.42
CA ASP A 270 -6.04 31.59 26.54
C ASP A 270 -6.11 30.86 27.89
N LEU A 271 -7.06 29.94 28.05
CA LEU A 271 -7.21 29.14 29.27
C LEU A 271 -5.95 28.32 29.59
N LEU A 272 -5.43 27.60 28.58
CA LEU A 272 -4.36 26.62 28.81
C LEU A 272 -2.98 27.27 28.84
N SER A 273 -2.78 28.38 28.13
CA SER A 273 -1.56 29.19 28.25
C SER A 273 -1.44 29.85 29.64
N ALA A 274 -2.57 30.17 30.28
CA ALA A 274 -2.63 30.68 31.65
C ALA A 274 -2.58 29.59 32.75
N SER A 275 -2.41 28.32 32.38
CA SER A 275 -2.30 27.23 33.35
C SER A 275 -1.13 27.45 34.32
N LYS A 276 -1.34 27.15 35.61
CA LYS A 276 -0.27 27.15 36.62
C LYS A 276 0.70 25.99 36.44
N CYS A 277 0.33 25.00 35.62
CA CYS A 277 1.22 23.93 35.21
C CYS A 277 2.11 24.40 34.06
N SER A 278 3.40 24.56 34.30
CA SER A 278 4.37 24.95 33.27
C SER A 278 4.39 24.00 32.06
N PHE A 279 4.14 22.71 32.27
CA PHE A 279 4.05 21.73 31.20
C PHE A 279 2.84 21.99 30.30
N VAL A 280 1.65 22.19 30.88
CA VAL A 280 0.41 22.45 30.13
C VAL A 280 0.49 23.81 29.43
N ALA A 281 0.96 24.85 30.11
CA ALA A 281 1.18 26.16 29.50
C ALA A 281 2.19 26.08 28.33
N GLY A 282 3.23 25.26 28.47
CA GLY A 282 4.21 25.01 27.41
C GLY A 282 3.64 24.30 26.16
N LEU A 283 2.55 23.53 26.28
CA LEU A 283 1.85 22.95 25.14
C LEU A 283 1.06 24.01 24.33
N PHE A 284 0.81 25.18 24.91
CA PHE A 284 -0.01 26.26 24.36
C PHE A 284 0.75 27.60 24.41
N PRO A 285 1.86 27.75 23.65
CA PRO A 285 2.63 28.99 23.63
C PRO A 285 1.79 30.15 23.08
N GLN A 286 1.95 31.36 23.65
CA GLN A 286 1.26 32.55 23.15
C GLN A 286 1.74 32.89 21.73
N ILE A 287 0.78 33.08 20.82
CA ILE A 287 1.06 33.45 19.43
C ILE A 287 1.28 34.97 19.37
N PRO A 288 2.36 35.48 18.73
CA PRO A 288 2.59 36.93 18.61
C PRO A 288 1.45 37.66 17.89
N GLU A 289 1.05 38.82 18.44
CA GLU A 289 -0.09 39.63 17.98
C GLU A 289 -0.03 40.04 16.50
N GLU A 290 1.16 40.12 15.89
CA GLU A 290 1.33 40.55 14.48
C GLU A 290 0.74 39.56 13.46
N SER A 291 0.49 38.31 13.84
CA SER A 291 -0.10 37.27 12.97
C SER A 291 -1.63 37.28 12.89
N THR A 292 -2.31 38.10 13.72
CA THR A 292 -3.77 38.10 13.86
C THR A 292 -4.52 38.82 12.73
N LYS A 293 -3.83 39.64 11.92
CA LYS A 293 -4.47 40.45 10.85
C LYS A 293 -4.72 39.71 9.53
N SER A 294 -4.32 38.44 9.41
CA SER A 294 -4.46 37.65 8.17
C SER A 294 -4.99 36.24 8.39
N SER A 295 -5.83 36.01 9.42
CA SER A 295 -6.42 34.70 9.69
C SER A 295 -7.43 34.28 8.61
N LYS A 296 -6.93 33.94 7.42
CA LYS A 296 -7.65 33.16 6.43
C LYS A 296 -8.08 31.86 7.12
N PHE A 297 -9.35 31.52 6.99
CA PHE A 297 -9.88 30.23 7.44
C PHE A 297 -8.93 29.11 7.02
N SER A 298 -8.43 28.35 7.99
CA SER A 298 -7.53 27.22 7.76
C SER A 298 -8.25 25.96 8.19
N SER A 299 -8.59 25.12 7.22
CA SER A 299 -9.26 23.84 7.45
C SER A 299 -8.27 22.70 7.60
N ILE A 300 -8.73 21.58 8.17
CA ILE A 300 -7.94 20.34 8.23
C ILE A 300 -7.55 19.90 6.82
N GLY A 301 -8.48 19.90 5.86
CA GLY A 301 -8.24 19.49 4.48
C GLY A 301 -7.16 20.33 3.78
N SER A 302 -7.19 21.66 3.94
CA SER A 302 -6.17 22.54 3.36
C SER A 302 -4.79 22.36 4.01
N ARG A 303 -4.73 22.20 5.34
CA ARG A 303 -3.47 21.94 6.06
C ARG A 303 -2.89 20.59 5.66
N PHE A 304 -3.74 19.55 5.62
CA PHE A 304 -3.37 18.20 5.21
C PHE A 304 -2.83 18.18 3.78
N LYS A 305 -3.51 18.86 2.85
CA LYS A 305 -3.05 19.01 1.47
C LYS A 305 -1.64 19.63 1.41
N LEU A 306 -1.39 20.71 2.15
CA LEU A 306 -0.09 21.38 2.16
C LEU A 306 1.01 20.47 2.73
N GLN A 307 0.74 19.77 3.83
CA GLN A 307 1.68 18.82 4.43
C GLN A 307 1.99 17.66 3.48
N LEU A 308 0.97 17.13 2.79
CA LEU A 308 1.17 16.08 1.79
C LEU A 308 2.01 16.57 0.61
N GLN A 309 1.79 17.80 0.15
CA GLN A 309 2.64 18.38 -0.90
C GLN A 309 4.11 18.48 -0.47
N GLN A 310 4.38 18.97 0.75
CA GLN A 310 5.73 19.04 1.31
C GLN A 310 6.38 17.65 1.45
N LEU A 311 5.60 16.65 1.84
CA LEU A 311 6.06 15.26 1.87
C LEU A 311 6.44 14.79 0.46
N MET A 312 5.58 15.01 -0.54
CA MET A 312 5.88 14.62 -1.92
C MET A 312 7.12 15.33 -2.48
N GLU A 313 7.32 16.61 -2.17
CA GLU A 313 8.54 17.36 -2.54
C GLU A 313 9.79 16.72 -1.93
N THR A 314 9.71 16.31 -0.65
CA THR A 314 10.80 15.60 0.04
C THR A 314 11.10 14.25 -0.62
N LEU A 315 10.07 13.46 -0.94
CA LEU A 315 10.23 12.15 -1.58
C LEU A 315 10.82 12.28 -2.99
N ASN A 316 10.36 13.25 -3.79
CA ASN A 316 10.86 13.50 -5.14
C ASN A 316 12.35 13.87 -5.19
N ALA A 317 12.90 14.41 -4.10
CA ALA A 317 14.31 14.73 -3.98
C ALA A 317 15.20 13.51 -3.60
N THR A 318 14.60 12.34 -3.38
CA THR A 318 15.28 11.12 -2.94
C THR A 318 15.21 10.00 -3.99
N GLU A 319 15.98 8.93 -3.77
CA GLU A 319 15.82 7.68 -4.51
C GLU A 319 14.83 6.77 -3.75
N PRO A 320 13.62 6.52 -4.29
CA PRO A 320 12.61 5.77 -3.57
C PRO A 320 12.80 4.26 -3.72
N HIS A 321 12.61 3.54 -2.61
CA HIS A 321 12.51 2.09 -2.57
C HIS A 321 11.14 1.70 -2.01
N TYR A 322 10.43 0.80 -2.68
CA TYR A 322 9.05 0.46 -2.34
C TYR A 322 8.95 -0.92 -1.70
N ILE A 323 8.30 -0.98 -0.55
CA ILE A 323 7.92 -2.21 0.16
C ILE A 323 6.40 -2.23 0.28
N ARG A 324 5.74 -3.23 -0.30
CA ARG A 324 4.28 -3.42 -0.21
C ARG A 324 3.98 -4.58 0.74
N CYS A 325 3.32 -4.26 1.84
CA CYS A 325 2.92 -5.24 2.85
C CYS A 325 1.53 -5.80 2.52
N VAL A 326 1.42 -7.13 2.39
CA VAL A 326 0.16 -7.81 2.03
C VAL A 326 -0.43 -8.49 3.25
N LYS A 327 -1.70 -8.17 3.55
CA LYS A 327 -2.47 -8.88 4.59
C LYS A 327 -3.08 -10.14 3.99
N PRO A 328 -2.64 -11.36 4.38
CA PRO A 328 -3.05 -12.58 3.68
C PRO A 328 -4.46 -13.06 4.05
N ASN A 329 -4.99 -12.64 5.20
CA ASN A 329 -6.35 -12.94 5.65
C ASN A 329 -6.82 -11.94 6.72
N ASN A 330 -8.13 -11.78 6.84
CA ASN A 330 -8.72 -10.92 7.88
C ASN A 330 -8.78 -11.56 9.27
N LEU A 331 -8.52 -12.87 9.38
CA LEU A 331 -8.51 -13.61 10.64
C LEU A 331 -7.22 -13.44 11.46
N LEU A 332 -6.21 -12.74 10.90
CA LEU A 332 -4.89 -12.55 11.50
C LEU A 332 -4.17 -13.86 11.86
N LYS A 333 -4.37 -14.91 11.05
CA LYS A 333 -3.78 -16.24 11.27
C LYS A 333 -2.63 -16.54 10.30
N PRO A 334 -1.57 -17.22 10.74
CA PRO A 334 -0.51 -17.67 9.83
C PRO A 334 -1.05 -18.73 8.85
N ALA A 335 -0.43 -18.81 7.67
CA ALA A 335 -0.68 -19.82 6.64
C ALA A 335 -2.12 -19.91 6.08
N ILE A 336 -2.96 -18.88 6.29
CA ILE A 336 -4.25 -18.73 5.61
C ILE A 336 -4.12 -17.65 4.53
N PHE A 337 -4.52 -17.96 3.31
CA PHE A 337 -4.41 -17.07 2.15
C PHE A 337 -5.78 -16.90 1.48
N GLU A 338 -6.34 -15.69 1.55
CA GLU A 338 -7.66 -15.34 1.01
C GLU A 338 -7.50 -14.61 -0.33
N ASN A 339 -7.60 -15.36 -1.44
CA ASN A 339 -7.35 -14.84 -2.80
C ASN A 339 -8.14 -13.55 -3.12
N ALA A 340 -9.43 -13.51 -2.78
CA ALA A 340 -10.31 -12.40 -3.15
C ALA A 340 -9.90 -11.08 -2.48
N ASN A 341 -9.58 -11.13 -1.18
CA ASN A 341 -9.21 -9.96 -0.40
C ASN A 341 -7.87 -9.39 -0.88
N ILE A 342 -6.90 -10.26 -1.18
CA ILE A 342 -5.56 -9.84 -1.62
C ILE A 342 -5.61 -9.14 -2.98
N ILE A 343 -6.38 -9.67 -3.94
CA ILE A 343 -6.49 -9.07 -5.27
C ILE A 343 -7.08 -7.65 -5.21
N GLN A 344 -8.07 -7.41 -4.34
CA GLN A 344 -8.65 -6.08 -4.16
C GLN A 344 -7.68 -5.09 -3.49
N HIS A 345 -6.89 -5.53 -2.51
CA HIS A 345 -5.98 -4.65 -1.77
C HIS A 345 -4.69 -4.28 -2.54
N ASP A 346 -4.27 -5.08 -3.54
CA ASP A 346 -3.01 -4.90 -4.27
C ASP A 346 -3.17 -4.37 -5.72
N MET A 347 -4.31 -3.75 -6.03
CA MET A 347 -4.56 -3.14 -7.34
C MET A 347 -3.47 -2.15 -7.79
N GLY A 348 -2.79 -1.48 -6.85
CA GLY A 348 -1.66 -0.58 -7.14
C GLY A 348 -0.40 -1.28 -7.67
N VAL A 349 -0.20 -2.56 -7.35
CA VAL A 349 0.90 -3.37 -7.89
C VAL A 349 0.57 -3.86 -9.29
N LEU A 350 -0.70 -4.22 -9.54
CA LEU A 350 -1.15 -4.69 -10.85
C LEU A 350 -0.94 -3.65 -11.94
N GLU A 351 -1.07 -2.36 -11.63
CA GLU A 351 -0.79 -1.29 -12.59
C GLU A 351 0.70 -1.25 -12.99
N ALA A 352 1.62 -1.31 -12.03
CA ALA A 352 3.05 -1.40 -12.34
C ALA A 352 3.40 -2.69 -13.09
N ILE A 353 2.77 -3.81 -12.76
CA ILE A 353 2.91 -5.06 -13.52
C ILE A 353 2.40 -4.88 -14.95
N ARG A 354 1.28 -4.17 -15.15
CA ARG A 354 0.71 -3.88 -16.46
C ARG A 354 1.67 -3.04 -17.30
N ILE A 355 2.24 -1.98 -16.71
CA ILE A 355 3.27 -1.14 -17.35
C ILE A 355 4.49 -1.98 -17.74
N SER A 356 5.00 -2.80 -16.82
CA SER A 356 6.16 -3.65 -17.09
C SER A 356 5.88 -4.70 -18.18
N CYS A 357 4.66 -5.29 -18.18
CA CYS A 357 4.20 -6.23 -19.19
C CYS A 357 4.00 -5.60 -20.58
N ALA A 358 3.58 -4.33 -20.64
CA ALA A 358 3.48 -3.56 -21.89
C ALA A 358 4.86 -3.27 -22.50
N GLY A 359 5.92 -3.29 -21.69
CA GLY A 359 7.31 -3.24 -22.10
C GLY A 359 7.93 -4.64 -22.25
N TYR A 360 9.09 -4.81 -21.63
CA TYR A 360 9.87 -6.04 -21.62
C TYR A 360 10.01 -6.56 -20.18
N PRO A 361 8.99 -7.31 -19.69
CA PRO A 361 8.93 -7.73 -18.29
C PRO A 361 10.01 -8.76 -17.93
N THR A 362 10.54 -9.49 -18.90
CA THR A 362 11.64 -10.43 -18.66
C THR A 362 12.92 -9.93 -19.29
N ARG A 363 13.94 -9.79 -18.44
CA ARG A 363 15.29 -9.38 -18.81
C ARG A 363 16.27 -10.43 -18.31
N ARG A 364 17.18 -10.89 -19.16
CA ARG A 364 18.21 -11.87 -18.76
C ARG A 364 19.58 -11.47 -19.28
N PRO A 365 20.64 -11.50 -18.46
CA PRO A 365 22.01 -11.41 -18.94
C PRO A 365 22.28 -12.47 -20.02
N PHE A 366 23.15 -12.15 -20.98
CA PHE A 366 23.39 -13.04 -22.12
C PHE A 366 23.85 -14.44 -21.70
N PHE A 367 24.83 -14.54 -20.79
CA PHE A 367 25.29 -15.81 -20.24
C PHE A 367 24.16 -16.68 -19.69
N GLU A 368 23.26 -16.12 -18.87
CA GLU A 368 22.13 -16.87 -18.31
C GLU A 368 21.16 -17.34 -19.41
N PHE A 369 20.90 -16.48 -20.40
CA PHE A 369 20.02 -16.80 -21.50
C PHE A 369 20.58 -17.95 -22.34
N ILE A 370 21.88 -17.89 -22.69
CA ILE A 370 22.56 -18.91 -23.48
C ILE A 370 22.63 -20.23 -22.70
N ASN A 371 22.98 -20.20 -21.42
CA ASN A 371 23.04 -21.41 -20.60
C ASN A 371 21.68 -22.12 -20.53
N ARG A 372 20.59 -21.36 -20.39
CA ARG A 372 19.24 -21.95 -20.31
C ARG A 372 18.70 -22.41 -21.66
N PHE A 373 18.85 -21.61 -22.72
CA PHE A 373 18.16 -21.79 -24.00
C PHE A 373 19.07 -22.17 -25.16
N GLY A 374 20.38 -22.23 -24.97
CA GLY A 374 21.35 -22.60 -26.01
C GLY A 374 21.08 -23.96 -26.65
N LEU A 375 20.53 -24.91 -25.88
CA LEU A 375 20.13 -26.24 -26.40
C LEU A 375 19.08 -26.18 -27.51
N LEU A 376 18.34 -25.07 -27.61
CA LEU A 376 17.35 -24.86 -28.66
C LEU A 376 17.99 -24.62 -30.03
N ALA A 377 19.25 -24.17 -30.07
CA ALA A 377 20.03 -23.97 -31.29
C ALA A 377 21.49 -24.43 -31.08
N PRO A 378 21.76 -25.76 -31.06
CA PRO A 378 23.08 -26.30 -30.75
C PRO A 378 24.18 -25.82 -31.70
N ASP A 379 23.83 -25.57 -32.97
CA ASP A 379 24.75 -25.04 -33.98
C ASP A 379 25.29 -23.64 -33.63
N VAL A 380 24.50 -22.82 -32.93
CA VAL A 380 24.92 -21.50 -32.47
C VAL A 380 25.95 -21.62 -31.35
N LEU A 381 25.82 -22.64 -30.50
CA LEU A 381 26.81 -22.91 -29.44
C LEU A 381 28.15 -23.39 -30.00
N VAL A 382 28.12 -24.18 -31.08
CA VAL A 382 29.33 -24.70 -31.73
C VAL A 382 30.11 -23.61 -32.47
N GLY A 383 29.42 -22.58 -32.99
CA GLY A 383 30.04 -21.53 -33.80
C GLY A 383 30.87 -20.49 -33.05
N ASN A 384 31.03 -20.61 -31.73
CA ASN A 384 31.80 -19.69 -30.85
C ASN A 384 31.53 -18.19 -31.13
N TYR A 385 30.26 -17.84 -31.28
CA TYR A 385 29.84 -16.46 -31.49
C TYR A 385 29.93 -15.65 -30.20
N ASP A 386 30.09 -14.34 -30.32
CA ASP A 386 29.86 -13.40 -29.22
C ASP A 386 28.48 -13.61 -28.58
N GLU A 387 28.39 -13.45 -27.27
CA GLU A 387 27.18 -13.78 -26.50
C GLU A 387 25.93 -13.04 -27.01
N LYS A 388 26.09 -11.78 -27.43
CA LYS A 388 24.99 -10.97 -27.98
C LYS A 388 24.48 -11.58 -29.29
N VAL A 389 25.40 -11.97 -30.17
CA VAL A 389 25.09 -12.59 -31.48
C VAL A 389 24.46 -13.96 -31.27
N ALA A 390 24.97 -14.75 -30.32
CA ALA A 390 24.42 -16.05 -29.97
C ALA A 390 22.97 -15.93 -29.49
N CYS A 391 22.68 -15.01 -28.56
CA CYS A 391 21.32 -14.75 -28.08
C CYS A 391 20.37 -14.40 -29.22
N LYS A 392 20.77 -13.48 -30.10
CA LYS A 392 19.97 -13.06 -31.27
C LYS A 392 19.66 -14.24 -32.20
N LYS A 393 20.67 -15.04 -32.55
CA LYS A 393 20.50 -16.22 -33.43
C LYS A 393 19.58 -17.28 -32.83
N ILE A 394 19.67 -17.53 -31.52
CA ILE A 394 18.78 -18.48 -30.82
C ILE A 394 17.31 -18.03 -30.96
N LEU A 395 17.04 -16.74 -30.72
CA LEU A 395 15.70 -16.17 -30.79
C LEU A 395 15.14 -16.18 -32.22
N GLU A 396 15.95 -15.76 -33.21
CA GLU A 396 15.59 -15.76 -34.62
C GLU A 396 15.30 -17.17 -35.15
N ARG A 397 16.13 -18.16 -34.80
CA ARG A 397 15.88 -19.57 -35.18
C ARG A 397 14.58 -20.13 -34.61
N LYS A 398 14.16 -19.65 -33.44
CA LYS A 398 12.87 -20.04 -32.85
C LYS A 398 11.71 -19.21 -33.40
N GLY A 399 11.97 -18.19 -34.22
CA GLY A 399 10.95 -17.35 -34.83
C GLY A 399 10.23 -16.46 -33.83
N LEU A 400 10.85 -16.15 -32.68
CA LEU A 400 10.26 -15.18 -31.75
C LEU A 400 10.27 -13.79 -32.39
N LYS A 401 9.20 -13.02 -32.18
CA LYS A 401 9.05 -11.64 -32.69
C LYS A 401 8.99 -10.64 -31.54
N GLY A 402 9.39 -9.40 -31.79
CA GLY A 402 9.23 -8.30 -30.83
C GLY A 402 10.11 -8.38 -29.58
N PHE A 403 11.14 -9.24 -29.58
CA PHE A 403 12.21 -9.24 -28.58
C PHE A 403 13.22 -8.10 -28.87
N GLN A 404 14.00 -7.70 -27.88
CA GLN A 404 15.12 -6.77 -28.05
C GLN A 404 16.41 -7.34 -27.46
N VAL A 405 17.55 -6.98 -28.05
CA VAL A 405 18.87 -7.40 -27.57
C VAL A 405 19.67 -6.15 -27.25
N GLY A 406 19.83 -5.88 -25.95
CA GLY A 406 20.52 -4.70 -25.44
C GLY A 406 22.04 -4.78 -25.57
N LYS A 407 22.74 -4.07 -24.68
CA LYS A 407 24.20 -4.12 -24.56
C LYS A 407 24.66 -5.30 -23.71
N THR A 408 23.92 -5.64 -22.66
CA THR A 408 24.29 -6.68 -21.68
C THR A 408 23.21 -7.74 -21.48
N LYS A 409 21.97 -7.46 -21.90
CA LYS A 409 20.80 -8.31 -21.62
C LYS A 409 19.93 -8.55 -22.86
N VAL A 410 19.21 -9.67 -22.83
CA VAL A 410 18.07 -9.96 -23.70
C VAL A 410 16.78 -9.47 -23.02
N PHE A 411 15.93 -8.80 -23.79
CA PHE A 411 14.64 -8.27 -23.37
C PHE A 411 13.51 -9.00 -24.09
N LEU A 412 12.63 -9.66 -23.33
CA LEU A 412 11.55 -10.51 -23.84
C LEU A 412 10.19 -9.99 -23.40
N ARG A 413 9.20 -10.13 -24.29
CA ARG A 413 7.79 -9.82 -24.02
C ARG A 413 7.15 -10.86 -23.10
N ALA A 414 6.02 -10.51 -22.50
CA ALA A 414 5.22 -11.43 -21.70
C ALA A 414 4.93 -12.73 -22.47
N GLY A 415 5.05 -13.88 -21.79
CA GLY A 415 4.81 -15.21 -22.36
C GLY A 415 5.96 -15.82 -23.17
N GLN A 416 6.92 -15.03 -23.68
CA GLN A 416 8.00 -15.54 -24.54
C GLN A 416 8.94 -16.52 -23.84
N VAL A 417 9.22 -16.31 -22.55
CA VAL A 417 10.02 -17.26 -21.76
C VAL A 417 9.29 -18.59 -21.60
N ALA A 418 7.98 -18.56 -21.36
CA ALA A 418 7.18 -19.77 -21.25
C ALA A 418 7.16 -20.55 -22.58
N GLU A 419 7.09 -19.85 -23.71
CA GLU A 419 7.20 -20.45 -25.03
C GLU A 419 8.57 -21.12 -25.25
N LEU A 420 9.67 -20.43 -24.89
CA LEU A 420 11.03 -20.99 -24.96
C LEU A 420 11.19 -22.21 -24.04
N ASP A 421 10.67 -22.16 -22.81
CA ASP A 421 10.72 -23.27 -21.86
C ASP A 421 9.89 -24.48 -22.33
N ALA A 422 8.73 -24.26 -22.96
CA ALA A 422 7.93 -25.32 -23.56
C ALA A 422 8.70 -26.03 -24.68
N ARG A 423 9.32 -25.26 -25.59
CA ARG A 423 10.18 -25.81 -26.66
C ARG A 423 11.41 -26.52 -26.10
N ARG A 424 12.00 -26.01 -25.02
CA ARG A 424 13.15 -26.61 -24.34
C ARG A 424 12.78 -27.97 -23.76
N THR A 425 11.63 -28.04 -23.10
CA THR A 425 11.07 -29.27 -22.53
C THR A 425 10.84 -30.32 -23.61
N GLU A 426 10.35 -29.92 -24.78
CA GLU A 426 10.15 -30.83 -25.92
C GLU A 426 11.46 -31.45 -26.44
N VAL A 427 12.51 -30.64 -26.60
CA VAL A 427 13.84 -31.13 -27.02
C VAL A 427 14.39 -32.12 -26.01
N LEU A 428 14.35 -31.79 -24.72
CA LEU A 428 14.82 -32.68 -23.64
C LEU A 428 14.01 -33.98 -23.59
N ARG A 429 12.69 -33.91 -23.75
CA ARG A 429 11.80 -35.07 -23.78
C ARG A 429 12.15 -36.02 -24.93
N ASN A 430 12.45 -35.49 -26.12
CA ASN A 430 12.82 -36.30 -27.27
C ASN A 430 14.22 -36.93 -27.11
N ALA A 431 15.19 -36.18 -26.56
CA ALA A 431 16.50 -36.73 -26.23
C ALA A 431 16.40 -37.89 -25.22
N ALA A 432 15.62 -37.70 -24.15
CA ALA A 432 15.37 -38.75 -23.16
C ALA A 432 14.75 -40.00 -23.78
N LYS A 433 13.72 -39.85 -24.64
CA LYS A 433 13.10 -40.96 -25.36
C LYS A 433 14.10 -41.75 -26.22
N SER A 434 14.99 -41.05 -26.93
CA SER A 434 16.01 -41.69 -27.77
C SER A 434 17.01 -42.50 -26.94
N ILE A 435 17.51 -41.93 -25.85
CA ILE A 435 18.44 -42.62 -24.93
C ILE A 435 17.77 -43.85 -24.32
N GLN A 436 16.55 -43.68 -23.80
CA GLN A 436 15.77 -44.78 -23.21
C GLN A 436 15.52 -45.90 -24.22
N ARG A 437 15.18 -45.56 -25.46
CA ARG A 437 14.98 -46.54 -26.54
C ARG A 437 16.25 -47.35 -26.80
N CYS A 438 17.39 -46.69 -26.97
CA CYS A 438 18.68 -47.35 -27.20
C CYS A 438 19.06 -48.29 -26.05
N ILE A 439 18.93 -47.84 -24.80
CA ILE A 439 19.25 -48.65 -23.62
C ILE A 439 18.31 -49.86 -23.52
N ARG A 440 17.00 -49.65 -23.66
CA ARG A 440 16.02 -50.76 -23.65
C ARG A 440 16.30 -51.79 -24.74
N THR A 441 16.70 -51.32 -25.92
CA THR A 441 17.04 -52.20 -27.05
C THR A 441 18.32 -52.99 -26.76
N HIS A 442 19.34 -52.35 -26.19
CA HIS A 442 20.58 -53.01 -25.80
C HIS A 442 20.34 -54.08 -24.74
N VAL A 443 19.56 -53.77 -23.70
CA VAL A 443 19.20 -54.71 -22.62
C VAL A 443 18.42 -55.91 -23.18
N ALA A 444 17.39 -55.65 -24.00
CA ALA A 444 16.59 -56.72 -24.62
C ALA A 444 17.43 -57.61 -25.54
N ARG A 445 18.32 -57.02 -26.35
CA ARG A 445 19.23 -57.77 -27.22
C ARG A 445 20.19 -58.65 -26.42
N LYS A 446 20.77 -58.12 -25.34
CA LYS A 446 21.66 -58.88 -24.45
C LYS A 446 20.94 -60.09 -23.86
N GLN A 447 19.72 -59.90 -23.38
CA GLN A 447 18.88 -60.98 -22.85
C GLN A 447 18.54 -62.03 -23.92
N PHE A 448 18.15 -61.59 -25.12
CA PHE A 448 17.82 -62.50 -26.22
C PHE A 448 19.02 -63.34 -26.67
N VAL A 449 20.21 -62.74 -26.79
CA VAL A 449 21.43 -63.47 -27.17
C VAL A 449 21.77 -64.54 -26.14
N ALA A 450 21.76 -64.18 -24.84
CA ALA A 450 22.00 -65.14 -23.76
C ALA A 450 20.98 -66.30 -23.76
N LEU A 451 19.69 -65.98 -23.95
CA LEU A 451 18.65 -67.00 -24.05
C LEU A 451 18.85 -67.91 -25.27
N ARG A 452 19.22 -67.35 -26.41
CA ARG A 452 19.48 -68.10 -27.65
C ARG A 452 20.65 -69.06 -27.49
N GLU A 453 21.75 -68.61 -26.90
CA GLU A 453 22.93 -69.45 -26.62
C GLU A 453 22.58 -70.61 -25.69
N ALA A 454 21.88 -70.34 -24.58
CA ALA A 454 21.40 -71.38 -23.68
C ALA A 454 20.45 -72.38 -24.38
N THR A 455 19.56 -71.88 -25.24
CA THR A 455 18.62 -72.73 -26.00
C THR A 455 19.35 -73.64 -26.98
N ILE A 456 20.34 -73.12 -27.72
CA ILE A 456 21.15 -73.90 -28.67
C ILE A 456 21.92 -75.00 -27.93
N TYR A 457 22.47 -74.68 -26.75
CA TYR A 457 23.17 -75.65 -25.90
C TYR A 457 22.24 -76.80 -25.45
N VAL A 458 21.02 -76.48 -24.99
CA VAL A 458 20.04 -77.50 -24.61
C VAL A 458 19.61 -78.34 -25.82
N GLN A 459 19.37 -77.71 -26.96
CA GLN A 459 18.98 -78.39 -28.20
C GLN A 459 20.08 -79.35 -28.69
N SER A 460 21.35 -78.97 -28.63
CA SER A 460 22.47 -79.84 -29.04
C SER A 460 22.58 -81.06 -28.12
N PHE A 461 22.44 -80.88 -26.81
CA PHE A 461 22.41 -81.98 -25.84
C PHE A 461 21.25 -82.95 -26.11
N CYS A 462 20.04 -82.43 -26.32
CA CYS A 462 18.86 -83.25 -26.63
C CYS A 462 19.04 -84.04 -27.93
N ARG A 463 19.57 -83.42 -29.00
CA ARG A 463 19.88 -84.09 -30.27
C ARG A 463 20.90 -85.21 -30.06
N GLY A 464 21.97 -84.96 -29.30
CA GLY A 464 22.96 -85.98 -28.95
C GLY A 464 22.37 -87.16 -28.20
N ARG A 465 21.51 -86.90 -27.20
CA ARG A 465 20.86 -87.96 -26.41
C ARG A 465 19.85 -88.78 -27.23
N LEU A 466 19.11 -88.15 -28.14
CA LEU A 466 18.22 -88.84 -29.08
C LEU A 466 19.02 -89.77 -30.01
N ALA A 467 20.11 -89.28 -30.61
CA ALA A 467 20.98 -90.11 -31.44
C ALA A 467 21.58 -91.28 -30.66
N GLY A 468 22.01 -91.04 -29.41
CA GLY A 468 22.50 -92.10 -28.52
C GLY A 468 21.44 -93.18 -28.22
N LYS A 469 20.18 -92.78 -27.95
CA LYS A 469 19.07 -93.73 -27.77
C LYS A 469 18.79 -94.56 -29.02
N VAL A 470 18.83 -93.94 -30.20
CA VAL A 470 18.66 -94.66 -31.48
C VAL A 470 19.78 -95.68 -31.67
N TYR A 471 21.03 -95.31 -31.41
CA TYR A 471 22.17 -96.21 -31.50
C TYR A 471 22.09 -97.37 -30.49
N GLU A 472 21.71 -97.12 -29.25
CA GLU A 472 21.46 -98.18 -28.26
C GLU A 472 20.35 -99.14 -28.72
N GLY A 473 19.27 -98.60 -29.29
CA GLY A 473 18.18 -99.40 -29.86
C GLY A 473 18.67 -100.33 -30.99
N LEU A 474 19.45 -99.79 -31.93
CA LEU A 474 20.09 -100.57 -32.98
C LEU A 474 21.01 -101.66 -32.41
N LYS A 475 21.86 -101.31 -31.44
CA LYS A 475 22.78 -102.25 -30.79
C LYS A 475 22.03 -103.41 -30.11
N ARG A 476 20.91 -103.12 -29.43
CA ARG A 476 20.04 -104.14 -28.83
C ARG A 476 19.39 -105.04 -29.88
N GLN A 477 18.90 -104.48 -30.99
CA GLN A 477 18.37 -105.28 -32.09
C GLN A 477 19.43 -106.19 -32.71
N THR A 478 20.63 -105.68 -33.00
CA THR A 478 21.72 -106.49 -33.56
C THR A 478 22.16 -107.60 -32.61
N ALA A 479 22.19 -107.34 -31.30
CA ALA A 479 22.50 -108.36 -30.30
C ALA A 479 21.43 -109.46 -30.24
N ALA A 480 20.14 -109.09 -30.36
CA ALA A 480 19.03 -110.04 -30.34
C ALA A 480 19.00 -110.95 -31.59
N ILE A 481 19.54 -110.51 -32.74
CA ILE A 481 19.62 -111.31 -33.98
C ILE A 481 20.81 -112.30 -33.96
N LYS A 482 21.80 -112.07 -33.10
CA LYS A 482 23.00 -112.93 -32.96
C LYS A 482 22.81 -114.11 -31.98
N ILE A 483 21.71 -114.13 -31.24
CA ILE A 483 21.28 -115.23 -30.36
C ILE A 483 20.29 -116.08 -31.18
#